data_AF-A0A2M7JQT6-F1
#
_entry.id   AF-A0A2M7JQT6-F1
#
_cell.length_a   1.000
_cell.length_b   1.000
_cell.length_c   1.000
_cell.angle_alpha   90.00
_cell.angle_beta   90.00
_cell.angle_gamma   90.00
#
_symmetry.space_group_name_H-M   'P 1'
#
loop_
_entity.id
_entity.type
_entity.pdbx_description
1 polymer ?
#
loop_
_entity_poly.entity_id
_entity_poly.type
_entity_poly.pdbx_seq_one_letter_code
_entity_poly.pdbx_strand_id
1 'polypeptide(L)'
;MCNNWDKAYSKYRWRVDLEHFSKAADYPGYFNRVIITPADVMTFENKFRTTVDGNGSFEIAGEVCFWKNYGSAQARNRVTQKLLTHLKIQDNWNRFVQAIKQASSDPSYGHFVDLRKACNQPRGFATLITFLAFYKPNEYPMVDKHIANWWVKNRGEYGYGASPDFSQRNDGWIQTYTVSQTKQNWNAYIAWEKFCNDYATRIAKNCRWNWRARDVEMAIWKVSQNSISLEVLP
;
A
#
# COMPACT_ATOMS: atom_id res chain seq x y z
N MET A 1 18.17 -5.48 -19.94
CA MET A 1 17.14 -4.60 -20.50
C MET A 1 16.05 -4.44 -19.46
N CYS A 2 16.14 -3.43 -18.59
CA CYS A 2 15.05 -2.95 -17.71
C CYS A 2 15.27 -1.44 -17.42
N ASN A 3 15.84 -0.70 -18.37
CA ASN A 3 16.36 0.64 -18.10
C ASN A 3 15.27 1.59 -17.62
N ASN A 4 14.05 1.49 -18.17
CA ASN A 4 12.96 2.36 -17.70
C ASN A 4 12.37 1.92 -16.37
N TRP A 5 12.35 0.62 -16.05
CA TRP A 5 11.99 0.11 -14.72
C TRP A 5 12.94 0.64 -13.63
N ASP A 6 14.25 0.43 -13.77
CA ASP A 6 15.25 0.91 -12.80
C ASP A 6 15.24 2.44 -12.69
N LYS A 7 15.09 3.13 -13.83
CA LYS A 7 14.99 4.60 -13.87
C LYS A 7 13.71 5.11 -13.21
N ALA A 8 12.58 4.43 -13.36
CA ALA A 8 11.33 4.81 -12.73
C ALA A 8 11.42 4.62 -11.21
N TYR A 9 11.90 3.46 -10.77
CA TYR A 9 12.08 3.14 -9.34
C TYR A 9 13.05 4.13 -8.66
N SER A 10 14.24 4.35 -9.25
CA SER A 10 15.23 5.27 -8.69
C SER A 10 14.76 6.73 -8.60
N LYS A 11 13.78 7.12 -9.43
CA LYS A 11 13.14 8.44 -9.43
C LYS A 11 11.88 8.53 -8.57
N TYR A 12 11.44 7.44 -7.93
CA TYR A 12 10.35 7.49 -6.97
C TYR A 12 10.70 8.47 -5.84
N ARG A 13 9.87 9.49 -5.63
CA ARG A 13 10.02 10.49 -4.58
C ARG A 13 8.65 10.84 -4.04
N TRP A 14 8.40 10.47 -2.78
CA TRP A 14 7.19 10.81 -2.05
C TRP A 14 7.58 11.39 -0.71
N ARG A 15 7.80 12.72 -0.67
CA ARG A 15 8.20 13.43 0.54
C ARG A 15 7.02 13.56 1.49
N VAL A 16 7.07 12.83 2.59
CA VAL A 16 6.12 12.87 3.69
C VAL A 16 6.86 13.28 4.95
N ASP A 17 6.38 14.33 5.58
CA ASP A 17 6.83 14.74 6.90
C ASP A 17 5.77 14.32 7.92
N LEU A 18 6.09 13.35 8.78
CA LEU A 18 5.14 12.84 9.76
C LEU A 18 4.86 13.84 10.89
N GLU A 19 5.73 14.83 11.11
CA GLU A 19 5.55 15.86 12.14
C GLU A 19 4.36 16.78 11.82
N HIS A 20 3.94 16.82 10.55
CA HIS A 20 2.71 17.50 10.14
C HIS A 20 1.41 16.85 10.66
N PHE A 21 1.49 15.73 11.38
CA PHE A 21 0.34 15.20 12.09
C PHE A 21 -0.02 16.15 13.24
N SER A 22 -1.24 16.70 13.23
CA SER A 22 -1.66 17.76 14.15
C SER A 22 -1.62 17.37 15.64
N LYS A 23 -1.52 16.07 15.92
CA LYS A 23 -1.44 15.50 17.27
C LYS A 23 -0.11 14.78 17.53
N ALA A 24 0.94 15.03 16.73
CA ALA A 24 2.25 14.38 16.89
C ALA A 24 2.80 14.49 18.33
N ALA A 25 2.60 15.65 18.99
CA ALA A 25 3.02 15.87 20.38
C ALA A 25 2.39 14.90 21.39
N ASP A 26 1.22 14.33 21.08
CA ASP A 26 0.53 13.36 21.95
C ASP A 26 1.17 11.95 21.88
N TYR A 27 2.14 11.73 20.97
CA TYR A 27 2.77 10.43 20.72
C TYR A 27 4.31 10.51 20.70
N PRO A 28 4.95 10.67 21.88
CA PRO A 28 6.41 10.77 21.97
C PRO A 28 7.14 9.59 21.30
N GLY A 29 8.16 9.89 20.49
CA GLY A 29 8.93 8.87 19.76
C GLY A 29 8.29 8.37 18.45
N TYR A 30 7.10 8.86 18.12
CA TYR A 30 6.40 8.63 16.86
C TYR A 30 6.15 9.95 16.13
N PHE A 31 5.81 9.87 14.83
CA PHE A 31 5.51 11.01 13.99
C PHE A 31 6.66 12.04 13.89
N ASN A 32 7.91 11.58 14.00
CA ASN A 32 9.12 12.41 14.12
C ASN A 32 10.13 12.15 12.98
N ARG A 33 9.63 11.87 11.77
CA ARG A 33 10.48 11.54 10.63
C ARG A 33 9.96 12.11 9.33
N VAL A 34 10.91 12.28 8.41
CA VAL A 34 10.65 12.61 7.01
C VAL A 34 11.01 11.40 6.15
N ILE A 35 10.09 10.97 5.28
CA ILE A 35 10.25 9.84 4.35
C ILE A 35 10.25 10.43 2.94
N ILE A 36 11.24 10.12 2.10
CA ILE A 36 11.36 10.74 0.77
C ILE A 36 11.67 9.72 -0.32
N THR A 37 12.63 8.84 -0.06
CA THR A 37 13.24 7.92 -1.02
C THR A 37 12.74 6.48 -0.84
N PRO A 38 12.96 5.59 -1.82
CA PRO A 38 12.66 4.16 -1.64
C PRO A 38 13.36 3.56 -0.41
N ALA A 39 14.60 3.95 -0.11
CA ALA A 39 15.33 3.47 1.06
C ALA A 39 14.70 3.92 2.38
N ASP A 40 14.18 5.15 2.45
CA ASP A 40 13.44 5.63 3.61
C ASP A 40 12.15 4.83 3.80
N VAL A 41 11.44 4.53 2.71
CA VAL A 41 10.23 3.70 2.75
C VAL A 41 10.56 2.29 3.23
N MET A 42 11.63 1.66 2.73
CA MET A 42 12.07 0.34 3.20
C MET A 42 12.39 0.33 4.70
N THR A 43 13.07 1.35 5.20
CA THR A 43 13.35 1.50 6.63
C THR A 43 12.06 1.61 7.44
N PHE A 44 11.08 2.33 6.90
CA PHE A 44 9.78 2.50 7.53
C PHE A 44 8.93 1.21 7.51
N GLU A 45 8.90 0.49 6.39
CA GLU A 45 8.29 -0.84 6.25
C GLU A 45 8.90 -1.83 7.27
N ASN A 46 10.24 -1.85 7.39
CA ASN A 46 10.92 -2.69 8.37
C ASN A 46 10.54 -2.35 9.81
N LYS A 47 10.50 -1.06 10.17
CA LYS A 47 10.07 -0.64 11.52
C LYS A 47 8.62 -1.09 11.77
N PHE A 48 7.73 -0.95 10.79
CA PHE A 48 6.34 -1.39 10.91
C PHE A 48 6.25 -2.90 11.15
N ARG A 49 6.92 -3.71 10.33
CA ARG A 49 6.94 -5.17 10.49
C ARG A 49 7.49 -5.59 11.86
N THR A 50 8.65 -5.07 12.27
CA THR A 50 9.23 -5.40 13.59
C THR A 50 8.32 -5.01 14.75
N THR A 51 7.59 -3.89 14.63
CA THR A 51 6.63 -3.46 15.66
C THR A 51 5.40 -4.38 15.73
N VAL A 52 4.89 -4.86 14.59
CA VAL A 52 3.75 -5.80 14.51
C VAL A 52 4.12 -7.22 14.95
N ASP A 53 5.35 -7.66 14.67
CA ASP A 53 5.83 -8.99 15.05
C ASP A 53 6.28 -9.07 16.51
N GLY A 54 6.76 -7.97 17.08
CA GLY A 54 7.09 -7.85 18.50
C GLY A 54 5.91 -7.38 19.35
N ASN A 55 6.21 -7.03 20.61
CA ASN A 55 5.27 -6.37 21.53
C ASN A 55 5.27 -4.85 21.31
N GLY A 56 5.21 -4.44 20.06
CA GLY A 56 5.24 -3.03 19.67
C GLY A 56 3.91 -2.32 19.93
N SER A 57 3.91 -1.01 19.71
CA SER A 57 2.78 -0.14 20.03
C SER A 57 2.03 0.36 18.78
N PHE A 58 0.74 0.66 18.96
CA PHE A 58 -0.24 0.93 17.91
C PHE A 58 0.05 2.21 17.10
N GLU A 59 0.87 3.13 17.62
CA GLU A 59 1.23 4.39 16.97
C GLU A 59 1.89 4.16 15.61
N ILE A 60 2.60 3.05 15.42
CA ILE A 60 3.21 2.69 14.13
C ILE A 60 2.17 2.54 13.02
N ALA A 61 0.97 2.04 13.34
CA ALA A 61 -0.14 1.96 12.39
C ALA A 61 -0.71 3.36 12.09
N GLY A 62 -0.66 4.26 13.07
CA GLY A 62 -0.96 5.68 12.87
C GLY A 62 0.02 6.36 11.91
N GLU A 63 1.33 6.16 12.07
CA GLU A 63 2.35 6.70 11.16
C GLU A 63 2.08 6.24 9.70
N VAL A 64 1.82 4.94 9.50
CA VAL A 64 1.57 4.38 8.16
C VAL A 64 0.25 4.91 7.57
N CYS A 65 -0.80 5.01 8.38
CA CYS A 65 -2.07 5.59 7.98
C CYS A 65 -1.90 7.06 7.56
N PHE A 66 -1.15 7.85 8.33
CA PHE A 66 -0.87 9.24 8.03
C PHE A 66 -0.08 9.39 6.72
N TRP A 67 0.98 8.59 6.57
CA TRP A 67 1.81 8.55 5.37
C TRP A 67 1.01 8.26 4.11
N LYS A 68 0.12 7.24 4.16
CA LYS A 68 -0.73 6.89 3.01
C LYS A 68 -1.66 8.02 2.61
N ASN A 69 -2.19 8.75 3.58
CA ASN A 69 -3.20 9.78 3.35
C ASN A 69 -2.59 11.18 3.17
N TYR A 70 -1.26 11.30 3.17
CA TYR A 70 -0.54 12.57 3.29
C TYR A 70 -0.92 13.62 2.24
N GLY A 71 -1.25 13.18 1.01
CA GLY A 71 -1.69 14.05 -0.09
C GLY A 71 -3.02 14.78 0.15
N SER A 72 -3.79 14.43 1.18
CA SER A 72 -5.01 15.13 1.59
C SER A 72 -4.89 15.65 3.03
N ALA A 73 -4.68 16.97 3.19
CA ALA A 73 -4.48 17.58 4.51
C ALA A 73 -5.64 17.34 5.48
N GLN A 74 -6.88 17.39 4.97
CA GLN A 74 -8.07 17.12 5.77
C GLN A 74 -8.20 15.63 6.13
N ALA A 75 -7.98 14.73 5.15
CA ALA A 75 -8.15 13.30 5.39
C ALA A 75 -7.03 12.71 6.26
N ARG A 76 -5.76 13.13 6.07
CA ARG A 76 -4.60 12.56 6.79
C ARG A 76 -4.74 12.67 8.30
N ASN A 77 -5.12 13.83 8.82
CA ASN A 77 -5.29 14.03 10.26
C ASN A 77 -6.52 13.28 10.78
N ARG A 78 -7.67 13.46 10.12
CA ARG A 78 -8.94 12.86 10.57
C ARG A 78 -8.90 11.33 10.59
N VAL A 79 -8.40 10.71 9.52
CA VAL A 79 -8.38 9.24 9.39
C VAL A 79 -7.36 8.64 10.36
N THR A 80 -6.19 9.26 10.49
CA THR A 80 -5.14 8.83 11.44
C THR A 80 -5.62 8.94 12.87
N GLN A 81 -6.20 10.07 13.28
CA GLN A 81 -6.72 10.22 14.63
C GLN A 81 -7.82 9.21 14.95
N LYS A 82 -8.74 8.95 13.99
CA LYS A 82 -9.79 7.94 14.17
C LYS A 82 -9.19 6.54 14.39
N LEU A 83 -8.15 6.19 13.64
CA LEU A 83 -7.45 4.92 13.79
C LEU A 83 -6.75 4.82 15.15
N LEU A 84 -5.97 5.83 15.54
CA LEU A 84 -5.27 5.86 16.83
C LEU A 84 -6.24 5.78 18.01
N THR A 85 -7.34 6.52 17.98
CA THR A 85 -8.39 6.45 19.01
C THR A 85 -9.00 5.06 19.13
N HIS A 86 -9.06 4.29 18.04
CA HIS A 86 -9.55 2.91 18.06
C HIS A 86 -8.50 1.92 18.57
N LEU A 87 -7.27 2.00 18.04
CA LEU A 87 -6.20 1.05 18.33
C LEU A 87 -5.51 1.26 19.68
N LYS A 88 -5.68 2.42 20.34
CA LYS A 88 -5.16 2.63 21.71
C LYS A 88 -5.75 1.65 22.73
N ILE A 89 -6.89 1.02 22.41
CA ILE A 89 -7.46 -0.06 23.22
C ILE A 89 -6.70 -1.34 22.88
N GLN A 90 -6.03 -1.95 23.85
CA GLN A 90 -5.13 -3.09 23.66
C GLN A 90 -5.78 -4.24 22.86
N ASP A 91 -7.04 -4.58 23.15
CA ASP A 91 -7.75 -5.63 22.42
C ASP A 91 -7.94 -5.32 20.93
N ASN A 92 -8.15 -4.05 20.58
CA ASN A 92 -8.26 -3.64 19.18
C ASN A 92 -6.90 -3.69 18.48
N TRP A 93 -5.82 -3.31 19.17
CA TRP A 93 -4.46 -3.48 18.65
C TRP A 93 -4.14 -4.96 18.41
N ASN A 94 -4.43 -5.84 19.36
CA ASN A 94 -4.22 -7.28 19.21
C ASN A 94 -5.02 -7.84 18.02
N ARG A 95 -6.28 -7.43 17.86
CA ARG A 95 -7.11 -7.80 16.70
C ARG A 95 -6.54 -7.28 15.38
N PHE A 96 -5.99 -6.07 15.35
CA PHE A 96 -5.30 -5.53 14.18
C PHE A 96 -4.08 -6.39 13.80
N VAL A 97 -3.22 -6.71 14.77
CA VAL A 97 -2.02 -7.55 14.58
C VAL A 97 -2.40 -8.95 14.11
N GLN A 98 -3.47 -9.53 14.65
CA GLN A 98 -3.96 -10.83 14.19
C GLN A 98 -4.49 -10.77 12.75
N ALA A 99 -5.35 -9.78 12.45
CA ALA A 99 -5.98 -9.65 11.15
C ALA A 99 -4.98 -9.38 10.03
N ILE A 100 -3.95 -8.57 10.28
CA ILE A 100 -2.89 -8.33 9.27
C ILE A 100 -2.07 -9.60 9.02
N LYS A 101 -1.74 -10.38 10.06
CA LYS A 101 -1.04 -11.66 9.94
C LYS A 101 -1.87 -12.65 9.12
N GLN A 102 -3.14 -12.82 9.46
CA GLN A 102 -4.07 -13.71 8.73
C GLN A 102 -4.24 -13.31 7.26
N ALA A 103 -4.49 -12.03 6.98
CA ALA A 103 -4.64 -11.55 5.61
C ALA A 103 -3.34 -11.63 4.80
N SER A 104 -2.18 -11.60 5.46
CA SER A 104 -0.87 -11.76 4.81
C SER A 104 -0.45 -13.22 4.59
N SER A 105 -1.10 -14.17 5.27
CA SER A 105 -0.87 -15.61 5.09
C SER A 105 -1.90 -16.24 4.14
N ASP A 106 -3.12 -15.74 4.18
CA ASP A 106 -4.22 -16.14 3.31
C ASP A 106 -4.97 -14.87 2.85
N PRO A 107 -4.70 -14.37 1.64
CA PRO A 107 -5.33 -13.17 1.09
C PRO A 107 -6.75 -13.45 0.59
N SER A 108 -7.58 -14.08 1.42
CA SER A 108 -9.00 -14.24 1.18
C SER A 108 -9.75 -12.91 1.39
N TYR A 109 -10.88 -12.74 0.69
CA TYR A 109 -11.74 -11.58 0.89
C TYR A 109 -12.27 -11.50 2.35
N GLY A 110 -12.45 -12.65 3.01
CA GLY A 110 -12.84 -12.72 4.41
C GLY A 110 -11.81 -12.07 5.34
N HIS A 111 -10.53 -12.44 5.21
CA HIS A 111 -9.47 -11.83 6.02
C HIS A 111 -9.25 -10.35 5.70
N PHE A 112 -9.43 -9.94 4.44
CA PHE A 112 -9.47 -8.51 4.11
C PHE A 112 -10.60 -7.77 4.86
N VAL A 113 -11.81 -8.35 4.89
CA VAL A 113 -12.95 -7.78 5.63
C VAL A 113 -12.66 -7.72 7.12
N ASP A 114 -11.98 -8.71 7.71
CA ASP A 114 -11.63 -8.69 9.12
C ASP A 114 -10.57 -7.62 9.43
N LEU A 115 -9.59 -7.42 8.53
CA LEU A 115 -8.66 -6.30 8.63
C LEU A 115 -9.37 -4.93 8.58
N ARG A 116 -10.41 -4.78 7.75
CA ARG A 116 -11.26 -3.55 7.74
C ARG A 116 -11.90 -3.30 9.10
N LYS A 117 -12.46 -4.35 9.71
CA LYS A 117 -13.12 -4.27 11.01
C LYS A 117 -12.11 -3.92 12.11
N ALA A 118 -10.95 -4.57 12.11
CA ALA A 118 -9.88 -4.34 13.08
C ALA A 118 -9.29 -2.92 13.01
N CYS A 119 -9.39 -2.25 11.85
CA CYS A 119 -9.01 -0.85 11.71
C CYS A 119 -10.15 0.14 12.00
N ASN A 120 -11.38 -0.34 12.27
CA ASN A 120 -12.61 0.47 12.28
C ASN A 120 -12.78 1.32 11.00
N GLN A 121 -12.46 0.72 9.85
CA GLN A 121 -12.57 1.33 8.53
C GLN A 121 -13.46 0.48 7.60
N PRO A 122 -14.79 0.42 7.86
CA PRO A 122 -15.71 -0.43 7.10
C PRO A 122 -15.88 -0.01 5.63
N ARG A 123 -15.38 1.19 5.26
CA ARG A 123 -15.29 1.69 3.88
C ARG A 123 -13.84 1.93 3.44
N GLY A 124 -12.86 1.45 4.21
CA GLY A 124 -11.45 1.54 3.85
C GLY A 124 -11.10 0.52 2.77
N PHE A 125 -10.09 0.86 1.96
CA PHE A 125 -9.45 -0.04 1.00
C PHE A 125 -7.95 0.23 0.93
N ALA A 126 -7.54 1.35 0.32
CA ALA A 126 -6.14 1.66 0.06
C ALA A 126 -5.26 1.72 1.33
N THR A 127 -5.76 2.28 2.44
CA THR A 127 -5.04 2.27 3.73
C THR A 127 -4.78 0.87 4.26
N LEU A 128 -5.74 -0.04 4.10
CA LEU A 128 -5.63 -1.41 4.60
C LEU A 128 -4.66 -2.24 3.77
N ILE A 129 -4.72 -2.08 2.45
CA ILE A 129 -3.72 -2.62 1.53
C ILE A 129 -2.32 -2.10 1.90
N THR A 130 -2.22 -0.83 2.31
CA THR A 130 -0.92 -0.26 2.73
C THR A 130 -0.36 -0.97 3.95
N PHE A 131 -1.20 -1.36 4.92
CA PHE A 131 -0.71 -2.17 6.04
C PHE A 131 -0.17 -3.52 5.58
N LEU A 132 -0.88 -4.24 4.71
CA LEU A 132 -0.39 -5.52 4.16
C LEU A 132 0.93 -5.35 3.42
N ALA A 133 1.01 -4.32 2.58
CA ALA A 133 2.20 -3.97 1.82
C ALA A 133 3.39 -3.60 2.72
N PHE A 134 3.16 -2.93 3.85
CA PHE A 134 4.20 -2.62 4.83
C PHE A 134 4.62 -3.84 5.65
N TYR A 135 3.69 -4.73 5.95
CA TYR A 135 3.98 -5.95 6.70
C TYR A 135 4.80 -6.94 5.87
N LYS A 136 4.41 -7.16 4.61
CA LYS A 136 5.06 -8.10 3.68
C LYS A 136 5.35 -7.45 2.33
N PRO A 137 6.34 -6.55 2.25
CA PRO A 137 6.62 -5.76 1.05
C PRO A 137 7.14 -6.58 -0.14
N ASN A 138 7.68 -7.77 0.12
CA ASN A 138 8.14 -8.67 -0.94
C ASN A 138 6.96 -9.19 -1.77
N GLU A 139 5.81 -9.44 -1.12
CA GLU A 139 4.65 -10.12 -1.69
C GLU A 139 3.53 -9.13 -2.06
N TYR A 140 3.28 -8.12 -1.22
CA TYR A 140 2.10 -7.26 -1.38
C TYR A 140 2.47 -5.85 -1.87
N PRO A 141 1.95 -5.43 -3.05
CA PRO A 141 2.08 -4.06 -3.51
C PRO A 141 1.03 -3.16 -2.83
N MET A 142 1.21 -1.85 -2.99
CA MET A 142 0.17 -0.87 -2.64
C MET A 142 -0.75 -0.61 -3.84
N VAL A 143 -1.85 0.08 -3.56
CA VAL A 143 -2.74 0.59 -4.59
C VAL A 143 -3.27 1.97 -4.21
N ASP A 144 -3.44 2.83 -5.21
CA ASP A 144 -4.15 4.10 -5.14
C ASP A 144 -4.83 4.39 -6.49
N LYS A 145 -5.36 5.60 -6.68
CA LYS A 145 -5.97 6.02 -7.94
C LYS A 145 -5.01 5.97 -9.13
N HIS A 146 -3.72 6.24 -8.92
CA HIS A 146 -2.72 6.26 -9.97
C HIS A 146 -2.43 4.85 -10.46
N ILE A 147 -2.26 3.92 -9.53
CA ILE A 147 -2.13 2.48 -9.83
C ILE A 147 -3.39 1.95 -10.52
N ALA A 148 -4.58 2.24 -10.00
CA ALA A 148 -5.83 1.78 -10.62
C ALA A 148 -5.99 2.31 -12.05
N ASN A 149 -5.70 3.59 -12.29
CA ASN A 149 -5.71 4.19 -13.63
C ASN A 149 -4.67 3.56 -14.57
N TRP A 150 -3.48 3.24 -14.06
CA TRP A 150 -2.45 2.55 -14.84
C TRP A 150 -2.90 1.13 -15.19
N TRP A 151 -3.46 0.39 -14.24
CA TRP A 151 -3.96 -0.98 -14.42
C TRP A 151 -5.04 -1.06 -15.51
N VAL A 152 -6.02 -0.15 -15.49
CA VAL A 152 -7.09 -0.09 -16.50
C VAL A 152 -6.53 0.09 -17.92
N LYS A 153 -5.44 0.85 -18.07
CA LYS A 153 -4.85 1.15 -19.37
C LYS A 153 -3.89 0.08 -19.87
N ASN A 154 -3.12 -0.54 -18.98
CA ASN A 154 -1.93 -1.31 -19.35
C ASN A 154 -2.07 -2.82 -19.13
N ARG A 155 -2.96 -3.31 -18.24
CA ARG A 155 -2.96 -4.75 -17.87
C ARG A 155 -3.04 -5.69 -19.06
N GLY A 156 -3.75 -5.32 -20.13
CA GLY A 156 -3.88 -6.12 -21.36
C GLY A 156 -2.56 -6.33 -22.09
N GLU A 157 -1.81 -5.26 -22.33
CA GLU A 157 -0.50 -5.27 -22.97
C GLU A 157 0.51 -6.14 -22.19
N TYR A 158 0.36 -6.21 -20.87
CA TYR A 158 1.23 -6.96 -19.98
C TYR A 158 0.79 -8.41 -19.76
N GLY A 159 -0.24 -8.89 -20.47
CA GLY A 159 -0.72 -10.28 -20.42
C GLY A 159 -1.81 -10.56 -19.37
N TYR A 160 -2.40 -9.53 -18.76
CA TYR A 160 -3.44 -9.62 -17.73
C TYR A 160 -4.79 -9.10 -18.22
N GLY A 161 -5.07 -9.15 -19.54
CA GLY A 161 -6.29 -8.60 -20.14
C GLY A 161 -7.61 -9.18 -19.60
N ALA A 162 -7.60 -10.45 -19.17
CA ALA A 162 -8.76 -11.10 -18.55
C ALA A 162 -8.93 -10.77 -17.06
N SER A 163 -7.98 -10.03 -16.45
CA SER A 163 -8.03 -9.67 -15.04
C SER A 163 -9.02 -8.54 -14.78
N PRO A 164 -9.70 -8.54 -13.61
CA PRO A 164 -10.71 -7.54 -13.30
C PRO A 164 -10.12 -6.15 -13.10
N ASP A 165 -10.93 -5.14 -13.42
CA ASP A 165 -10.65 -3.74 -13.13
C ASP A 165 -11.09 -3.37 -11.70
N PHE A 166 -10.39 -2.40 -11.13
CA PHE A 166 -10.87 -1.70 -9.95
C PHE A 166 -12.18 -0.96 -10.28
N SER A 167 -13.15 -1.04 -9.38
CA SER A 167 -14.34 -0.19 -9.43
C SER A 167 -13.92 1.25 -9.10
N GLN A 168 -14.04 2.15 -10.07
CA GLN A 168 -13.58 3.54 -9.97
C GLN A 168 -14.72 4.55 -10.20
N ARG A 169 -14.57 5.74 -9.60
CA ARG A 169 -15.31 6.96 -9.93
C ARG A 169 -14.81 7.57 -11.24
N ASN A 170 -15.56 8.53 -11.78
CA ASN A 170 -15.15 9.31 -12.95
C ASN A 170 -13.82 10.07 -12.74
N ASP A 171 -13.43 10.34 -11.50
CA ASP A 171 -12.15 10.97 -11.12
C ASP A 171 -11.04 9.95 -10.83
N GLY A 172 -11.25 8.67 -11.13
CA GLY A 172 -10.27 7.59 -10.98
C GLY A 172 -10.12 7.04 -9.56
N TRP A 173 -10.82 7.58 -8.56
CA TRP A 173 -10.74 7.05 -7.20
C TRP A 173 -11.47 5.72 -7.06
N ILE A 174 -10.84 4.76 -6.37
CA ILE A 174 -11.42 3.45 -6.07
C ILE A 174 -12.66 3.60 -5.17
N GLN A 175 -13.75 2.95 -5.56
CA GLN A 175 -15.03 2.98 -4.85
C GLN A 175 -15.25 1.74 -4.00
N THR A 176 -15.67 1.91 -2.75
CA THR A 176 -16.06 0.80 -1.89
C THR A 176 -17.42 1.04 -1.22
N TYR A 177 -18.38 1.61 -1.95
CA TYR A 177 -19.68 1.96 -1.40
C TYR A 177 -20.55 0.73 -1.13
N THR A 178 -20.40 -0.31 -1.95
CA THR A 178 -21.14 -1.57 -1.80
C THR A 178 -20.21 -2.75 -1.54
N VAL A 179 -20.78 -3.84 -1.00
CA VAL A 179 -20.07 -5.11 -0.83
C VAL A 179 -19.58 -5.65 -2.18
N SER A 180 -20.42 -5.56 -3.21
CA SER A 180 -20.07 -6.00 -4.58
C SER A 180 -18.85 -5.25 -5.12
N GLN A 181 -18.84 -3.91 -5.03
CA GLN A 181 -17.69 -3.09 -5.44
C GLN A 181 -16.43 -3.42 -4.64
N THR A 182 -16.58 -3.62 -3.33
CA THR A 182 -15.44 -3.98 -2.47
C THR A 182 -14.85 -5.34 -2.87
N LYS A 183 -15.70 -6.33 -3.16
CA LYS A 183 -15.26 -7.66 -3.60
C LYS A 183 -14.61 -7.60 -4.99
N GLN A 184 -15.15 -6.82 -5.91
CA GLN A 184 -14.52 -6.56 -7.21
C GLN A 184 -13.11 -5.96 -7.04
N ASN A 185 -12.97 -4.92 -6.21
CA ASN A 185 -11.67 -4.30 -5.96
C ASN A 185 -10.68 -5.27 -5.32
N TRP A 186 -11.15 -6.13 -4.42
CA TRP A 186 -10.30 -7.16 -3.84
C TRP A 186 -9.78 -8.12 -4.92
N ASN A 187 -10.66 -8.61 -5.81
CA ASN A 187 -10.24 -9.46 -6.91
C ASN A 187 -9.24 -8.76 -7.87
N ALA A 188 -9.46 -7.48 -8.15
CA ALA A 188 -8.52 -6.65 -8.93
C ALA A 188 -7.19 -6.48 -8.20
N TYR A 189 -7.21 -6.32 -6.88
CA TYR A 189 -6.00 -6.25 -6.06
C TYR A 189 -5.21 -7.56 -6.08
N ILE A 190 -5.86 -8.72 -5.99
CA ILE A 190 -5.16 -10.03 -6.11
C ILE A 190 -4.51 -10.19 -7.49
N ALA A 191 -5.19 -9.76 -8.56
CA ALA A 191 -4.58 -9.77 -9.89
C ALA A 191 -3.38 -8.80 -10.00
N TRP A 192 -3.49 -7.63 -9.40
CA TRP A 192 -2.41 -6.64 -9.31
C TRP A 192 -1.21 -7.13 -8.48
N GLU A 193 -1.46 -7.80 -7.36
CA GLU A 193 -0.46 -8.46 -6.53
C GLU A 193 0.28 -9.52 -7.32
N LYS A 194 -0.44 -10.42 -8.00
CA LYS A 194 0.15 -11.42 -8.88
C LYS A 194 1.03 -10.77 -9.97
N PHE A 195 0.52 -9.74 -10.64
CA PHE A 195 1.29 -8.97 -11.62
C PHE A 195 2.61 -8.44 -11.03
N CYS A 196 2.56 -7.83 -9.84
CA CYS A 196 3.76 -7.27 -9.22
C CYS A 196 4.79 -8.34 -8.86
N ASN A 197 4.37 -9.49 -8.36
CA ASN A 197 5.27 -10.61 -8.05
C ASN A 197 5.88 -11.23 -9.32
N ASP A 198 5.08 -11.42 -10.36
CA ASP A 198 5.55 -11.94 -11.65
C ASP A 198 6.58 -10.98 -12.26
N TYR A 199 6.31 -9.67 -12.26
CA TYR A 199 7.23 -8.67 -12.79
C TYR A 199 8.48 -8.48 -11.94
N ALA A 200 8.39 -8.55 -10.61
CA ALA A 200 9.55 -8.55 -9.74
C ALA A 200 10.51 -9.70 -10.10
N THR A 201 9.95 -10.90 -10.35
CA THR A 201 10.70 -12.07 -10.79
C THR A 201 11.33 -11.88 -12.18
N ARG A 202 10.59 -11.34 -13.14
CA ARG A 202 11.10 -11.07 -14.50
C ARG A 202 12.23 -10.04 -14.48
N ILE A 203 12.07 -8.96 -13.72
CA ILE A 203 13.12 -7.94 -13.59
C ILE A 203 14.37 -8.55 -12.94
N ALA A 204 14.21 -9.35 -11.88
CA ALA A 204 15.34 -10.01 -11.24
C ALA A 204 16.14 -10.90 -12.20
N LYS A 205 15.46 -11.70 -13.03
CA LYS A 205 16.08 -12.53 -14.06
C LYS A 205 16.80 -11.73 -15.15
N ASN A 206 16.19 -10.63 -15.60
CA ASN A 206 16.70 -9.86 -16.74
C ASN A 206 17.76 -8.82 -16.36
N CYS A 207 17.78 -8.37 -15.10
CA CYS A 207 18.54 -7.18 -14.68
C CYS A 207 19.42 -7.39 -13.45
N ARG A 208 19.44 -8.58 -12.83
CA ARG A 208 20.32 -9.02 -11.73
C ARG A 208 20.11 -8.33 -10.38
N TRP A 209 18.91 -7.78 -10.12
CA TRP A 209 18.57 -7.10 -8.86
C TRP A 209 17.35 -7.78 -8.23
N ASN A 210 17.37 -7.97 -6.91
CA ASN A 210 16.21 -8.50 -6.20
C ASN A 210 15.15 -7.42 -6.05
N TRP A 211 14.12 -7.48 -6.90
CA TRP A 211 12.96 -6.61 -6.82
C TRP A 211 11.87 -7.23 -5.95
N ARG A 212 11.13 -6.38 -5.25
CA ARG A 212 9.95 -6.74 -4.47
C ARG A 212 8.68 -6.31 -5.21
N ALA A 213 7.53 -6.87 -4.83
CA ALA A 213 6.24 -6.38 -5.33
C ALA A 213 6.05 -4.87 -5.07
N ARG A 214 6.52 -4.35 -3.92
CA ARG A 214 6.55 -2.90 -3.64
C ARG A 214 7.39 -2.09 -4.63
N ASP A 215 8.52 -2.61 -5.09
CA ASP A 215 9.42 -1.86 -5.97
C ASP A 215 8.81 -1.72 -7.37
N VAL A 216 8.12 -2.76 -7.85
CA VAL A 216 7.29 -2.72 -9.07
C VAL A 216 6.20 -1.67 -8.95
N GLU A 217 5.47 -1.64 -7.82
CA GLU A 217 4.45 -0.62 -7.57
C GLU A 217 5.04 0.79 -7.57
N MET A 218 6.17 1.03 -6.92
CA MET A 218 6.81 2.35 -6.86
C MET A 218 7.24 2.83 -8.25
N ALA A 219 7.78 1.93 -9.08
CA ALA A 219 8.12 2.24 -10.46
C ALA A 219 6.86 2.63 -11.26
N ILE A 220 5.78 1.84 -11.15
CA ILE A 220 4.52 2.12 -11.86
C ILE A 220 3.88 3.43 -11.37
N TRP A 221 3.87 3.66 -10.07
CA TRP A 221 3.41 4.92 -9.50
C TRP A 221 4.20 6.09 -10.08
N LYS A 222 5.53 5.97 -10.20
CA LYS A 222 6.35 7.04 -10.77
C LYS A 222 6.06 7.30 -12.24
N VAL A 223 5.90 6.26 -13.06
CA VAL A 223 5.61 6.48 -14.49
C VAL A 223 4.22 7.02 -14.73
N SER A 224 3.25 6.66 -13.88
CA SER A 224 1.88 7.19 -13.94
C SER A 224 1.81 8.72 -13.75
N GLN A 225 2.88 9.33 -13.21
CA GLN A 225 3.00 10.78 -13.04
C GLN A 225 3.74 11.48 -14.17
N ASN A 226 4.61 10.76 -14.90
CA ASN A 226 5.66 11.37 -15.73
C ASN A 226 5.69 10.88 -17.19
N SER A 227 4.65 10.19 -17.67
CA SER A 227 4.54 9.72 -19.08
C SER A 227 5.76 8.91 -19.57
N ILE A 228 6.36 8.11 -18.70
CA ILE A 228 7.44 7.18 -19.07
C ILE A 228 6.77 5.85 -19.46
N SER A 229 7.16 5.26 -20.59
CA SER A 229 6.74 3.90 -20.94
C SER A 229 7.66 2.87 -20.29
N LEU A 230 7.07 1.83 -19.69
CA LEU A 230 7.80 0.70 -19.12
C LEU A 230 7.88 -0.41 -20.17
N GLU A 231 9.02 -1.12 -20.22
CA GLU A 231 9.17 -2.23 -21.15
C GLU A 231 8.35 -3.45 -20.68
N VAL A 232 7.67 -4.12 -21.61
CA VAL A 232 7.09 -5.45 -21.37
C VAL A 232 8.22 -6.46 -21.35
N LEU A 233 8.35 -7.19 -20.24
CA LEU A 233 9.42 -8.17 -20.05
C LEU A 233 8.90 -9.59 -20.35
N PRO A 234 9.72 -10.44 -21.00
CA PRO A 234 9.35 -11.84 -21.26
C PRO A 234 9.16 -12.64 -19.98
#